data_AF-A0A349N476-F1
#
_entry.id   AF-A0A349N476-F1
#
_cell.length_a   1.000
_cell.length_b   1.000
_cell.length_c   1.000
_cell.angle_alpha   90.00
_cell.angle_beta   90.00
_cell.angle_gamma   90.00
#
_symmetry.space_group_name_H-M   'P 1'
#
loop_
_entity.id
_entity.type
_entity.pdbx_description
1 polymer ?
#
loop_
_entity_poly.entity_id
_entity_poly.type
_entity_poly.pdbx_seq_one_letter_code
_entity_poly.pdbx_strand_id
1 'polypeptide(L)'
;MKIRQLLVFSAVLPIAITASSFSIAQQTEAYEAPRTEYGQPDLQGVWNFSSNIPMQRNRRFGEQEFLTAEEVEAERARVEAAAAAAAAAAATRVVDPDAPPVGDNPGGYND
;
A
#
# COMPACT_ATOMS: atom_id res chain seq x y z
N MET A 1 31.34 -5.33 49.20
CA MET A 1 31.16 -4.21 48.25
C MET A 1 30.84 -4.65 46.82
N LYS A 2 31.50 -5.69 46.27
CA LYS A 2 31.35 -6.12 44.86
C LYS A 2 29.96 -6.66 44.47
N ILE A 3 29.29 -7.42 45.34
CA ILE A 3 27.97 -8.04 45.04
C ILE A 3 26.84 -7.00 44.97
N ARG A 4 26.85 -5.99 45.86
CA ARG A 4 25.88 -4.87 45.81
C ARG A 4 26.03 -4.05 44.53
N GLN A 5 27.26 -3.83 44.07
CA GLN A 5 27.52 -3.13 42.81
C GLN A 5 27.02 -3.95 41.60
N LEU A 6 27.28 -5.26 41.56
CA LEU A 6 26.79 -6.16 40.51
C LEU A 6 25.25 -6.21 40.41
N LEU A 7 24.54 -6.19 41.55
CA LEU A 7 23.08 -6.14 41.58
C LEU A 7 22.51 -4.81 41.07
N VAL A 8 23.18 -3.69 41.36
CA VAL A 8 22.79 -2.36 40.85
C VAL A 8 23.02 -2.28 39.34
N PHE A 9 24.15 -2.78 38.83
CA PHE A 9 24.40 -2.83 37.38
C PHE A 9 23.40 -3.72 36.64
N SER A 10 23.02 -4.88 37.21
CA SER A 10 22.01 -5.78 36.64
C SER A 10 20.61 -5.14 36.54
N ALA A 11 20.25 -4.26 37.49
CA ALA A 11 18.98 -3.55 37.46
C ALA A 11 18.99 -2.33 36.52
N VAL A 12 20.12 -1.63 36.40
CA VAL A 12 20.22 -0.37 35.62
C VAL A 12 20.46 -0.63 34.14
N LEU A 13 21.21 -1.68 33.79
CA LEU A 13 21.53 -2.03 32.40
C LEU A 13 20.29 -2.29 31.51
N PRO A 14 19.27 -3.09 31.91
CA PRO A 14 18.07 -3.29 31.10
C PRO A 14 17.22 -2.02 30.98
N ILE A 15 17.23 -1.14 31.99
CA ILE A 15 16.54 0.16 31.94
C ILE A 15 17.23 1.08 30.93
N ALA A 16 18.56 1.13 30.93
CA ALA A 16 19.33 1.94 29.97
C ALA A 16 19.19 1.43 28.53
N ILE A 17 19.18 0.11 28.32
CA ILE A 17 18.95 -0.49 27.00
C ILE A 17 17.54 -0.16 26.50
N THR A 18 16.53 -0.34 27.35
CA THR A 18 15.13 -0.06 27.00
C THR A 18 14.92 1.43 26.67
N ALA A 19 15.49 2.35 27.46
CA ALA A 19 15.41 3.79 27.22
C ALA A 19 16.10 4.22 25.91
N SER A 20 17.20 3.56 25.55
CA SER A 20 17.92 3.83 24.30
C SER A 20 17.13 3.38 23.07
N SER A 21 16.39 2.27 23.16
CA SER A 21 15.55 1.76 22.08
C SER A 21 14.40 2.70 21.71
N PHE A 22 13.81 3.41 22.68
CA PHE A 22 12.78 4.42 22.41
C PHE A 22 13.32 5.64 21.66
N SER A 23 14.56 6.04 21.93
CA SER A 23 15.17 7.21 21.27
C SER A 23 15.49 6.95 19.80
N ILE A 24 15.93 5.73 19.46
CA ILE A 24 16.23 5.34 18.06
C ILE A 24 14.93 5.22 17.24
N ALA A 25 13.84 4.70 17.83
CA ALA A 25 12.56 4.59 17.16
C ALA A 25 11.90 5.94 16.83
N GLN A 26 12.31 7.03 17.50
CA GLN A 26 11.85 8.39 17.21
C GLN A 26 12.76 9.17 16.24
N GLN A 27 13.87 8.59 15.79
CA GLN A 27 14.70 9.18 14.73
C GLN A 27 14.04 8.94 13.36
N THR A 28 12.91 9.60 13.13
CA THR A 28 12.39 9.85 11.79
C THR A 28 12.88 11.23 11.38
N GLU A 29 13.58 11.33 10.25
CA GLU A 29 13.73 12.64 9.62
C GLU A 29 12.32 13.18 9.36
N ALA A 30 12.05 14.39 9.86
CA ALA A 30 10.75 15.02 9.64
C ALA A 30 10.55 15.17 8.13
N TYR A 31 9.59 14.42 7.58
CA TYR A 31 9.25 14.52 6.17
C TYR A 31 8.87 15.97 5.83
N GLU A 32 9.62 16.58 4.92
CA GLU A 32 9.32 17.90 4.38
C GLU A 32 8.67 17.74 3.01
N ALA A 33 7.39 18.10 2.91
CA ALA A 33 6.69 18.06 1.64
C ALA A 33 7.29 19.09 0.66
N PRO A 34 7.49 18.74 -0.63
CA PRO A 34 7.82 19.71 -1.66
C PRO A 34 6.81 20.86 -1.66
N ARG A 35 7.23 22.07 -2.01
CA ARG A 35 6.35 23.25 -2.03
C ARG A 35 6.20 23.82 -3.42
N THR A 36 5.02 24.33 -3.71
CA THR A 36 4.73 25.14 -4.90
C THR A 36 5.39 26.51 -4.80
N GLU A 37 5.37 27.29 -5.88
CA GLU A 37 5.84 28.68 -5.92
C GLU A 37 5.12 29.61 -4.92
N TYR A 38 3.92 29.22 -4.47
CA TYR A 38 3.13 29.93 -3.46
C TYR A 38 3.42 29.45 -2.02
N GLY A 39 4.42 28.60 -1.82
CA GLY A 39 4.83 28.08 -0.51
C GLY A 39 3.89 27.02 0.09
N GLN A 40 2.92 26.52 -0.67
CA GLN A 40 1.98 25.47 -0.24
C GLN A 40 2.54 24.08 -0.56
N PRO A 41 2.21 23.01 0.19
CA PRO A 41 2.59 21.65 -0.17
C PRO A 41 2.17 21.30 -1.60
N ASP A 42 3.08 20.73 -2.37
CA ASP A 42 2.84 20.30 -3.74
C ASP A 42 2.24 18.89 -3.74
N LEU A 43 0.95 18.82 -4.09
CA LEU A 43 0.17 17.59 -4.20
C LEU A 43 -0.12 17.24 -5.67
N GLN A 44 0.64 17.81 -6.61
CA GLN A 44 0.52 17.48 -8.03
C GLN A 44 1.09 16.09 -8.34
N GLY A 45 0.59 15.48 -9.41
CA GLY A 45 0.97 14.14 -9.85
C GLY A 45 -0.17 13.41 -10.54
N VAL A 46 0.09 12.16 -10.94
CA VAL A 46 -0.94 11.27 -11.47
C VAL A 46 -1.60 10.55 -10.30
N TRP A 47 -2.86 10.88 -10.03
CA TRP A 47 -3.65 10.24 -8.99
C TRP A 47 -4.45 9.09 -9.60
N ASN A 48 -4.23 7.88 -9.09
CA ASN A 48 -5.03 6.71 -9.45
C ASN A 48 -6.06 6.42 -8.36
N PHE A 49 -7.34 6.39 -8.77
CA PHE A 49 -8.48 6.09 -7.90
C PHE A 49 -9.19 4.78 -8.33
N SER A 50 -8.65 4.03 -9.29
CA SER A 50 -9.21 2.74 -9.71
C SER A 50 -9.15 1.75 -8.55
N SER A 51 -10.29 1.15 -8.20
CA SER A 51 -10.37 0.09 -7.21
C SER A 51 -10.96 -1.15 -7.85
N ASN A 52 -10.20 -2.24 -7.75
CA ASN A 52 -10.64 -3.59 -8.11
C ASN A 52 -11.61 -4.20 -7.06
N ILE A 53 -11.78 -3.53 -5.92
CA ILE A 53 -12.72 -3.93 -4.88
C ILE A 53 -14.07 -3.25 -5.13
N PRO A 54 -15.16 -4.02 -5.32
CA PRO A 54 -16.48 -3.46 -5.56
C PRO A 54 -17.02 -2.74 -4.31
N MET A 55 -17.84 -1.70 -4.52
CA MET A 55 -18.50 -0.98 -3.42
C MET A 55 -19.43 -1.86 -2.59
N GLN A 56 -20.02 -2.89 -3.20
CA GLN A 56 -20.92 -3.83 -2.55
C GLN A 56 -20.22 -5.17 -2.35
N ARG A 57 -20.50 -5.82 -1.21
CA ARG A 57 -20.04 -7.20 -0.98
C ARG A 57 -20.60 -8.11 -2.06
N ASN A 58 -19.71 -8.90 -2.68
CA ASN A 58 -20.13 -9.88 -3.66
C ASN A 58 -21.03 -10.93 -2.99
N ARG A 59 -22.20 -11.18 -3.58
CA ARG A 59 -23.21 -12.13 -3.07
C ARG A 59 -22.65 -13.52 -2.80
N ARG A 60 -21.61 -13.94 -3.54
CA ARG A 60 -20.94 -15.24 -3.33
C ARG A 60 -20.37 -15.44 -1.93
N PHE A 61 -20.02 -14.35 -1.24
CA PHE A 61 -19.45 -14.39 0.11
C PHE A 61 -20.53 -14.32 1.20
N GLY A 62 -21.78 -13.99 0.86
CA GLY A 62 -22.90 -13.99 1.81
C GLY A 62 -22.58 -13.31 3.14
N GLU A 63 -22.71 -14.07 4.23
CA GLU A 63 -22.46 -13.65 5.61
C GLU A 63 -21.03 -13.99 6.10
N GLN A 64 -20.16 -14.49 5.23
CA GLN A 64 -18.77 -14.79 5.59
C GLN A 64 -18.04 -13.53 6.07
N GLU A 65 -17.57 -13.57 7.32
CA GLU A 65 -16.93 -12.41 7.97
C GLU A 65 -15.50 -12.18 7.46
N PHE A 66 -14.75 -13.27 7.26
CA PHE A 66 -13.35 -13.23 6.81
C PHE A 66 -13.09 -14.23 5.70
N LEU A 67 -12.31 -13.81 4.71
CA LEU A 67 -11.76 -14.68 3.69
C LEU A 67 -10.49 -15.36 4.21
N THR A 68 -10.24 -16.60 3.81
CA THR A 68 -8.93 -17.22 3.99
C THR A 68 -7.90 -16.57 3.05
N ALA A 69 -6.61 -16.78 3.32
CA ALA A 69 -5.56 -16.27 2.43
C ALA A 69 -5.73 -16.80 0.99
N GLU A 70 -6.11 -18.06 0.86
CA GLU A 70 -6.35 -18.72 -0.44
C GLU A 70 -7.54 -18.11 -1.17
N GLU A 71 -8.62 -17.78 -0.45
CA GLU A 71 -9.81 -17.14 -1.04
C GLU A 71 -9.53 -15.71 -1.50
N VAL A 72 -8.70 -14.98 -0.74
CA VAL A 72 -8.25 -13.64 -1.14
C VAL A 72 -7.44 -13.72 -2.43
N GLU A 73 -6.47 -14.62 -2.51
CA GLU A 73 -5.66 -14.78 -3.73
C GLU A 73 -6.50 -15.26 -4.92
N ALA A 74 -7.47 -16.15 -4.69
CA ALA A 74 -8.41 -16.55 -5.72
C ALA A 74 -9.28 -15.39 -6.23
N GLU A 75 -9.71 -14.48 -5.34
CA GLU A 75 -10.46 -13.28 -5.74
C GLU A 75 -9.58 -12.29 -6.50
N ARG A 76 -8.32 -12.07 -6.07
CA ARG A 76 -7.37 -11.22 -6.82
C ARG A 76 -7.16 -11.76 -8.24
N ALA A 77 -6.85 -13.04 -8.37
CA ALA A 77 -6.64 -13.68 -9.67
C ALA A 77 -7.87 -13.56 -10.57
N ARG A 78 -9.08 -13.68 -10.00
CA ARG A 78 -10.34 -13.48 -10.72
C ARG A 78 -10.49 -12.06 -11.25
N VAL A 79 -10.20 -11.06 -10.43
CA VAL A 79 -10.34 -9.64 -10.83
C VAL A 79 -9.27 -9.26 -11.85
N GLU A 80 -8.04 -9.70 -11.68
CA GLU A 80 -6.95 -9.47 -12.65
C GLU A 80 -7.27 -10.10 -14.01
N ALA A 81 -7.78 -11.32 -14.03
CA ALA A 81 -8.18 -11.99 -15.27
C ALA A 81 -9.34 -11.24 -15.97
N ALA A 82 -10.31 -10.73 -15.20
CA ALA A 82 -11.39 -9.93 -15.74
C ALA A 82 -10.90 -8.60 -16.34
N ALA A 83 -10.01 -7.89 -15.64
CA ALA A 83 -9.40 -6.65 -16.12
C ALA A 83 -8.57 -6.88 -17.39
N ALA A 84 -7.76 -7.95 -17.45
CA ALA A 84 -6.99 -8.31 -18.65
C ALA A 84 -7.91 -8.63 -19.85
N ALA A 85 -9.01 -9.35 -19.61
CA ALA A 85 -9.99 -9.65 -20.66
C ALA A 85 -10.70 -8.38 -21.17
N ALA A 86 -11.04 -7.45 -20.27
CA ALA A 86 -11.65 -6.18 -20.63
C ALA A 86 -10.69 -5.30 -21.44
N ALA A 87 -9.44 -5.19 -21.01
CA ALA A 87 -8.38 -4.48 -21.74
C ALA A 87 -8.17 -5.06 -23.15
N ALA A 88 -8.12 -6.39 -23.30
CA ALA A 88 -8.01 -7.05 -24.60
C ALA A 88 -9.23 -6.78 -25.51
N ALA A 89 -10.43 -6.74 -24.93
CA ALA A 89 -11.65 -6.40 -25.65
C ALA A 89 -11.68 -4.92 -26.06
N ALA A 90 -11.17 -4.02 -25.21
CA ALA A 90 -11.02 -2.60 -25.53
C ALA A 90 -10.02 -2.38 -26.67
N ALA A 91 -8.87 -3.07 -26.65
CA ALA A 91 -7.86 -2.99 -27.70
C ALA A 91 -8.42 -3.39 -29.09
N THR A 92 -9.27 -4.42 -29.16
CA THR A 92 -9.95 -4.81 -30.42
C THR A 92 -10.85 -3.70 -30.99
N ARG A 93 -11.38 -2.81 -30.14
CA ARG A 93 -12.25 -1.69 -30.56
C ARG A 93 -11.48 -0.46 -31.00
N VAL A 94 -10.17 -0.39 -30.78
CA VAL A 94 -9.33 0.70 -31.27
C VAL A 94 -9.12 0.49 -32.77
N VAL A 95 -9.94 1.17 -33.58
CA VAL A 95 -9.94 1.09 -35.05
C VAL A 95 -8.94 2.07 -35.69
N ASP A 96 -8.21 2.83 -34.87
CA ASP A 96 -7.26 3.83 -35.32
C ASP A 96 -5.93 3.19 -35.72
N PRO A 97 -5.55 3.20 -37.01
CA PRO A 97 -4.31 2.61 -37.49
C PRO A 97 -3.06 3.38 -37.05
N ASP A 98 -3.21 4.64 -36.62
CA ASP A 98 -2.11 5.50 -36.18
C ASP A 98 -2.01 5.58 -34.65
N ALA A 99 -2.73 4.72 -33.92
CA ALA A 99 -2.69 4.69 -32.46
C ALA A 99 -1.28 4.37 -31.94
N PRO A 100 -0.78 5.08 -30.91
CA PRO A 100 0.48 4.74 -30.27
C PRO A 100 0.40 3.36 -29.61
N PRO A 101 1.55 2.70 -29.36
CA PRO A 101 1.59 1.43 -28.63
C PRO A 101 0.87 1.56 -27.28
N VAL A 102 0.18 0.50 -26.87
CA VAL A 102 -0.44 0.43 -25.53
C VAL A 102 0.65 0.62 -24.48
N GLY A 103 0.52 1.66 -23.67
CA GLY A 103 1.42 1.92 -22.54
C GLY A 103 1.12 1.05 -21.33
N ASP A 104 1.82 1.29 -20.22
CA ASP A 104 1.49 0.66 -18.93
C ASP A 104 0.04 0.99 -18.57
N ASN A 105 -0.79 -0.03 -18.38
CA ASN A 105 -2.18 0.18 -17.96
C ASN A 105 -2.17 0.51 -16.45
N PRO A 106 -2.48 1.76 -16.05
CA PRO A 106 -2.54 2.11 -14.64
C PRO A 106 -3.77 1.52 -13.93
N GLY A 107 -4.66 0.85 -14.66
CA GLY A 107 -6.01 0.50 -14.24
C GLY A 107 -7.00 1.59 -14.69
N GLY A 108 -7.99 1.22 -15.49
CA GLY A 108 -9.04 2.13 -15.95
C GLY A 108 -10.14 2.33 -14.90
N TYR A 109 -10.69 3.54 -14.82
CA TYR A 109 -11.92 3.82 -14.05
C TYR A 109 -13.16 3.16 -14.68
N ASN A 110 -13.05 2.69 -15.93
CA ASN A 110 -14.13 2.13 -16.75
C ASN A 110 -13.69 0.93 -17.62
N ASP A 111 -12.55 0.30 -17.29
CA ASP A 111 -12.15 -0.97 -17.91
C ASP A 111 -12.83 -2.16 -17.22
#